data_AF-A0A7C7UBH4-F1
#
_entry.id   AF-A0A7C7UBH4-F1
#
_cell.length_a   1.000
_cell.length_b   1.000
_cell.length_c   1.000
_cell.angle_alpha   90.00
_cell.angle_beta   90.00
_cell.angle_gamma   90.00
#
_symmetry.space_group_name_H-M   'P 1'
#
loop_
_entity.id
_entity.type
_entity.pdbx_description
1 polymer ?
#
loop_
_entity_poly.entity_id
_entity_poly.type
_entity_poly.pdbx_seq_one_letter_code
_entity_poly.pdbx_strand_id
1 'polypeptide(L)'
;MKILMKSLVALFLSLPAAGASAWADFQSWNDNQDIVIDDVLLPSSSFSDPAQFQMSEYNAIDSNDNSHAFRVSSAPQFSFGANDGDNTLGFLSEESALSEYGLNYTHPGPGQKRHAIAWALTSISLPSGELTECDAFLDPAIAWRTSPDFNFWFQSTILHELGHCRGLKHFNSFQSMQNSATSKFLRDEVLYMDDKDGIRENSSHVLELDVAIYNKWHDGAKPQWMTMSDTTLREGGLISFNGVTVENTGTNDLNDTLEVAYYLSEDADIATSDTRMGSATWSSFQAATFSTFNITFPVPEVNDCGSYYAGAILDPNNDWSEVLRTNNTIDMINGGPYVGTTYTRTSLNISLAEDIYEPNDSMALAEAVSLPFLARNLTVDQDFEVDYYEIQLSESTSLWLVATFEHARGNLAIQVQNSTGAIVASADSGNDHETLLVTLDPGTYYLRVHGVGAGSCNRYSILVFDNTSSCGLGFEAGLIVPLIGLLRRRLRRRSGSEPT
;
A
#
# COMPACT_ATOMS: atom_id res chain seq x y z
N MET A 1 -32.07 6.36 26.23
CA MET A 1 -32.57 5.09 26.84
C MET A 1 -32.44 4.03 25.76
N LYS A 2 -31.34 3.25 25.71
CA LYS A 2 -31.21 1.84 26.15
C LYS A 2 -32.33 0.94 25.56
N ILE A 3 -32.15 -0.24 24.95
CA ILE A 3 -31.09 -1.27 24.83
C ILE A 3 -31.55 -2.32 23.78
N LEU A 4 -30.59 -3.06 23.20
CA LEU A 4 -30.62 -4.37 22.49
C LEU A 4 -31.87 -5.28 22.63
N MET A 5 -32.16 -6.06 21.57
CA MET A 5 -32.10 -7.54 21.65
C MET A 5 -32.05 -8.28 20.30
N LYS A 6 -31.20 -9.31 20.28
CA LYS A 6 -30.92 -10.31 19.23
C LYS A 6 -32.10 -11.23 18.90
N SER A 7 -32.14 -11.76 17.68
CA SER A 7 -32.61 -13.12 17.33
C SER A 7 -32.07 -13.43 15.92
N LEU A 8 -30.96 -14.15 15.76
CA LEU A 8 -30.86 -15.62 15.72
C LEU A 8 -31.94 -16.26 14.84
N VAL A 9 -31.72 -16.26 13.52
CA VAL A 9 -32.34 -17.23 12.62
C VAL A 9 -31.27 -18.25 12.28
N ALA A 10 -31.30 -19.36 13.01
CA ALA A 10 -30.63 -20.59 12.60
C ALA A 10 -31.37 -21.09 11.35
N LEU A 11 -30.80 -20.86 10.18
CA LEU A 11 -31.23 -21.51 8.96
C LEU A 11 -30.40 -22.79 8.82
N PHE A 12 -30.89 -23.87 9.43
CA PHE A 12 -30.56 -25.22 9.00
C PHE A 12 -31.00 -25.33 7.54
N LEU A 13 -30.05 -25.32 6.62
CA LEU A 13 -30.27 -25.75 5.25
C LEU A 13 -29.27 -26.86 4.96
N SER A 14 -29.87 -28.02 4.78
CA SER A 14 -29.33 -29.29 4.35
C SER A 14 -28.32 -29.15 3.22
N LEU A 15 -27.24 -29.93 3.35
CA LEU A 15 -26.39 -30.41 2.25
C LEU A 15 -27.21 -30.63 0.98
N PRO A 16 -26.84 -30.06 -0.17
CA PRO A 16 -27.29 -30.61 -1.43
C PRO A 16 -26.63 -31.99 -1.60
N ALA A 17 -27.45 -32.91 -2.09
CA ALA A 17 -27.09 -34.29 -2.35
C ALA A 17 -25.91 -34.43 -3.31
N ALA A 18 -25.19 -35.54 -3.16
CA ALA A 18 -24.13 -36.00 -4.06
C ALA A 18 -24.52 -35.88 -5.54
N GLY A 19 -23.62 -35.34 -6.36
CA GLY A 19 -23.67 -35.51 -7.83
C GLY A 19 -23.50 -34.27 -8.70
N ALA A 20 -22.64 -33.31 -8.36
CA ALA A 20 -22.24 -32.26 -9.30
C ALA A 20 -20.71 -32.27 -9.46
N SER A 21 -20.24 -32.76 -10.61
CA SER A 21 -18.88 -32.55 -11.11
C SER A 21 -18.82 -31.21 -11.83
N ALA A 22 -17.76 -30.43 -11.60
CA ALA A 22 -17.43 -29.24 -12.39
C ALA A 22 -16.13 -29.51 -13.16
N TRP A 23 -16.09 -29.03 -14.40
CA TRP A 23 -14.96 -29.17 -15.32
C TRP A 23 -14.26 -27.82 -15.40
N ALA A 24 -12.93 -27.78 -15.26
CA ALA A 24 -12.11 -26.68 -15.74
C ALA A 24 -11.40 -27.19 -17.00
N ASP A 25 -11.88 -26.78 -18.18
CA ASP A 25 -11.28 -27.13 -19.46
C ASP A 25 -10.32 -26.01 -19.86
N PHE A 26 -9.02 -26.29 -19.89
CA PHE A 26 -8.01 -25.36 -20.41
C PHE A 26 -7.76 -25.70 -21.89
N GLN A 27 -8.67 -25.27 -22.76
CA GLN A 27 -8.47 -25.36 -24.21
C GLN A 27 -8.39 -23.97 -24.86
N SER A 28 -7.23 -23.74 -25.49
CA SER A 28 -6.92 -22.75 -26.55
C SER A 28 -7.16 -21.26 -26.26
N TRP A 29 -6.18 -20.43 -26.59
CA TRP A 29 -6.32 -18.97 -26.65
C TRP A 29 -7.57 -18.60 -27.45
N ASN A 30 -8.30 -17.65 -26.89
CA ASN A 30 -8.84 -16.55 -27.64
C ASN A 30 -8.59 -15.26 -26.87
N ASP A 31 -7.81 -14.37 -27.48
CA ASP A 31 -7.18 -13.19 -26.90
C ASP A 31 -8.14 -11.99 -26.79
N ASN A 32 -9.29 -12.16 -26.11
CA ASN A 32 -10.23 -11.05 -25.96
C ASN A 32 -11.14 -11.03 -24.71
N GLN A 33 -11.03 -11.95 -23.75
CA GLN A 33 -11.75 -11.82 -22.48
C GLN A 33 -10.91 -12.37 -21.31
N ASP A 34 -10.79 -11.53 -20.28
CA ASP A 34 -10.07 -11.74 -19.02
C ASP A 34 -10.41 -13.08 -18.34
N ILE A 35 -9.42 -13.75 -17.74
CA ILE A 35 -9.68 -14.84 -16.80
C ILE A 35 -9.03 -14.58 -15.44
N VAL A 36 -9.91 -14.59 -14.46
CA VAL A 36 -9.78 -14.48 -13.01
C VAL A 36 -9.68 -15.90 -12.42
N ILE A 37 -8.98 -16.09 -11.30
CA ILE A 37 -9.13 -17.30 -10.45
C ILE A 37 -10.44 -17.16 -9.66
N ASP A 38 -11.59 -17.22 -10.34
CA ASP A 38 -12.91 -17.15 -9.68
C ASP A 38 -13.82 -18.36 -10.00
N ASP A 39 -13.39 -19.30 -10.85
CA ASP A 39 -14.23 -20.42 -11.28
C ASP A 39 -13.99 -21.76 -10.54
N VAL A 40 -13.64 -21.70 -9.24
CA VAL A 40 -13.91 -22.82 -8.31
C VAL A 40 -15.13 -22.46 -7.48
N LEU A 41 -16.30 -22.87 -7.97
CA LEU A 41 -17.64 -22.72 -7.38
C LEU A 41 -17.67 -22.71 -5.83
N LEU A 42 -17.61 -21.52 -5.24
CA LEU A 42 -18.10 -21.24 -3.89
C LEU A 42 -19.11 -20.08 -3.98
N PRO A 43 -20.21 -20.12 -3.21
CA PRO A 43 -21.37 -19.26 -3.47
C PRO A 43 -21.03 -17.77 -3.33
N SER A 44 -21.41 -17.04 -4.37
CA SER A 44 -21.18 -15.63 -4.65
C SER A 44 -21.71 -14.66 -3.60
N SER A 45 -20.87 -13.73 -3.15
CA SER A 45 -21.21 -12.31 -3.22
C SER A 45 -19.98 -11.45 -2.97
N SER A 46 -19.68 -10.63 -4.00
CA SER A 46 -18.76 -9.48 -4.08
C SER A 46 -17.28 -9.78 -3.90
N PHE A 47 -16.44 -9.59 -4.93
CA PHE A 47 -15.28 -8.67 -4.95
C PHE A 47 -14.74 -8.48 -6.39
N SER A 48 -13.96 -7.41 -6.60
CA SER A 48 -13.45 -6.85 -7.87
C SER A 48 -11.92 -7.02 -8.05
N ASP A 49 -11.45 -6.91 -9.30
CA ASP A 49 -10.08 -7.00 -9.91
C ASP A 49 -8.86 -6.42 -9.13
N PRO A 50 -7.57 -6.79 -9.44
CA PRO A 50 -7.03 -7.10 -10.80
C PRO A 50 -6.04 -8.30 -11.02
N ALA A 51 -6.04 -8.82 -12.27
CA ALA A 51 -4.98 -9.46 -13.10
C ALA A 51 -4.31 -10.79 -12.64
N GLN A 52 -4.73 -11.96 -13.15
CA GLN A 52 -4.39 -12.65 -14.43
C GLN A 52 -3.14 -13.55 -14.40
N PHE A 53 -3.36 -14.87 -14.35
CA PHE A 53 -2.40 -15.90 -14.79
C PHE A 53 -3.02 -16.72 -15.92
N GLN A 54 -2.45 -16.61 -17.12
CA GLN A 54 -2.78 -17.47 -18.26
C GLN A 54 -1.77 -18.63 -18.34
N MET A 55 -2.23 -19.84 -18.01
CA MET A 55 -1.58 -21.09 -18.42
C MET A 55 -2.24 -21.57 -19.73
N SER A 56 -1.97 -20.87 -20.82
CA SER A 56 -2.22 -21.32 -22.20
C SER A 56 -1.28 -20.52 -23.10
N GLU A 57 -0.48 -21.07 -24.01
CA GLU A 57 -0.81 -22.15 -24.93
C GLU A 57 0.42 -22.98 -25.36
N TYR A 58 0.14 -24.23 -25.75
CA TYR A 58 1.02 -25.19 -26.44
C TYR A 58 2.05 -25.97 -25.59
N ASN A 59 1.51 -26.86 -24.76
CA ASN A 59 1.71 -28.33 -24.74
C ASN A 59 3.03 -28.91 -25.28
N ALA A 60 3.68 -29.83 -24.54
CA ALA A 60 2.99 -31.01 -23.99
C ALA A 60 3.50 -31.53 -22.63
N ILE A 61 2.56 -31.80 -21.71
CA ILE A 61 2.44 -33.14 -21.11
C ILE A 61 1.55 -33.91 -22.09
N ASP A 62 2.09 -34.92 -22.78
CA ASP A 62 1.30 -35.82 -23.63
C ASP A 62 1.89 -37.23 -23.53
N SER A 63 1.22 -38.11 -22.80
CA SER A 63 1.54 -39.54 -22.73
C SER A 63 0.73 -40.35 -23.75
N ASN A 64 0.39 -39.78 -24.91
CA ASN A 64 -0.41 -40.38 -25.98
C ASN A 64 -1.82 -40.89 -25.61
N ASP A 65 -2.34 -40.68 -24.40
CA ASP A 65 -3.80 -40.55 -24.20
C ASP A 65 -4.21 -39.89 -22.87
N ASN A 66 -5.13 -38.92 -23.00
CA ASN A 66 -6.12 -38.40 -22.04
C ASN A 66 -5.89 -37.10 -21.21
N SER A 67 -5.32 -36.09 -21.90
CA SER A 67 -5.72 -34.66 -21.88
C SER A 67 -6.45 -34.10 -20.64
N HIS A 68 -5.74 -33.38 -19.77
CA HIS A 68 -6.11 -32.05 -19.23
C HIS A 68 -4.90 -31.39 -18.53
N ALA A 69 -4.88 -30.05 -18.45
CA ALA A 69 -4.19 -29.33 -17.37
C ALA A 69 -4.89 -29.68 -16.04
N PHE A 70 -4.14 -30.04 -14.99
CA PHE A 70 -4.58 -30.44 -13.64
C PHE A 70 -6.10 -30.53 -13.39
N ARG A 71 -6.60 -31.73 -13.07
CA ARG A 71 -8.00 -31.89 -12.65
C ARG A 71 -8.17 -31.39 -11.22
N VAL A 72 -8.78 -30.22 -11.03
CA VAL A 72 -9.04 -29.63 -9.70
C VAL A 72 -10.34 -30.20 -9.12
N SER A 73 -10.29 -30.93 -8.00
CA SER A 73 -11.50 -31.51 -7.37
C SER A 73 -11.66 -31.14 -5.89
N SER A 74 -12.85 -30.62 -5.54
CA SER A 74 -13.29 -30.37 -4.16
C SER A 74 -13.98 -31.58 -3.51
N ALA A 75 -14.29 -32.61 -4.30
CA ALA A 75 -14.82 -33.90 -3.86
C ALA A 75 -14.38 -34.96 -4.88
N PRO A 76 -13.18 -35.56 -4.72
CA PRO A 76 -12.61 -36.45 -5.72
C PRO A 76 -13.52 -37.68 -5.90
N GLN A 77 -14.26 -37.72 -7.00
CA GLN A 77 -14.97 -38.92 -7.45
C GLN A 77 -14.07 -39.80 -8.34
N PHE A 78 -12.77 -39.48 -8.45
CA PHE A 78 -11.72 -40.22 -9.15
C PHE A 78 -10.49 -40.38 -8.25
N SER A 79 -9.71 -41.45 -8.46
CA SER A 79 -8.62 -41.85 -7.58
C SER A 79 -7.40 -40.97 -7.82
N PHE A 80 -7.03 -40.18 -6.81
CA PHE A 80 -5.61 -39.96 -6.58
C PHE A 80 -4.91 -41.32 -6.61
N GLY A 81 -3.83 -41.46 -7.37
CA GLY A 81 -3.13 -42.72 -7.53
C GLY A 81 -1.71 -42.49 -8.03
N ALA A 82 -0.74 -43.18 -7.44
CA ALA A 82 0.62 -43.09 -7.92
C ALA A 82 0.78 -43.80 -9.28
N ASN A 83 1.30 -43.09 -10.28
CA ASN A 83 1.68 -43.63 -11.58
C ASN A 83 0.49 -44.25 -12.36
N ASP A 84 -0.66 -43.60 -12.31
CA ASP A 84 -1.89 -43.96 -13.03
C ASP A 84 -2.08 -43.18 -14.35
N GLY A 85 -1.21 -42.20 -14.63
CA GLY A 85 -1.21 -41.37 -15.82
C GLY A 85 -2.11 -40.14 -15.75
N ASP A 86 -2.84 -39.93 -14.64
CA ASP A 86 -3.71 -38.77 -14.44
C ASP A 86 -3.01 -37.69 -13.60
N ASN A 87 -3.06 -36.43 -14.07
CA ASN A 87 -2.54 -35.30 -13.28
C ASN A 87 -3.67 -34.73 -12.38
N THR A 88 -3.61 -34.98 -11.08
CA THR A 88 -4.68 -34.60 -10.15
C THR A 88 -4.27 -33.45 -9.24
N LEU A 89 -5.16 -32.47 -9.05
CA LEU A 89 -5.03 -31.43 -8.02
C LEU A 89 -6.24 -31.44 -7.08
N GLY A 90 -6.02 -31.40 -5.78
CA GLY A 90 -7.15 -31.21 -4.87
C GLY A 90 -6.83 -31.40 -3.40
N PHE A 91 -7.87 -31.69 -2.63
CA PHE A 91 -7.72 -31.99 -1.20
C PHE A 91 -7.73 -33.50 -0.98
N LEU A 92 -6.71 -34.01 -0.30
CA LEU A 92 -6.58 -35.43 -0.02
C LEU A 92 -6.49 -35.66 1.49
N SER A 93 -7.37 -36.50 2.03
CA SER A 93 -7.39 -36.80 3.47
C SER A 93 -6.08 -37.46 3.92
N GLU A 94 -5.73 -37.38 5.20
CA GLU A 94 -4.54 -38.05 5.73
C GLU A 94 -4.59 -39.57 5.54
N GLU A 95 -5.77 -40.18 5.70
CA GLU A 95 -5.97 -41.61 5.45
C GLU A 95 -5.70 -41.97 3.99
N SER A 96 -6.20 -41.15 3.06
CA SER A 96 -6.03 -41.35 1.62
C SER A 96 -4.61 -41.06 1.13
N ALA A 97 -3.96 -40.02 1.65
CA ALA A 97 -2.56 -39.72 1.33
C ALA A 97 -1.64 -40.88 1.76
N LEU A 98 -1.95 -41.50 2.91
CA LEU A 98 -1.22 -42.67 3.40
C LEU A 98 -1.53 -43.92 2.57
N SER A 99 -2.79 -44.15 2.18
CA SER A 99 -3.18 -45.34 1.43
C SER A 99 -2.66 -45.31 -0.01
N GLU A 100 -2.75 -44.16 -0.68
CA GLU A 100 -2.42 -44.03 -2.11
C GLU A 100 -0.91 -43.80 -2.33
N TYR A 101 -0.27 -42.99 -1.48
CA TYR A 101 1.13 -42.56 -1.69
C TYR A 101 2.09 -42.93 -0.55
N GLY A 102 1.58 -43.47 0.57
CA GLY A 102 2.42 -43.72 1.75
C GLY A 102 2.88 -42.45 2.46
N LEU A 103 2.23 -41.31 2.22
CA LEU A 103 2.60 -40.00 2.76
C LEU A 103 1.65 -39.57 3.89
N ASN A 104 2.18 -38.80 4.84
CA ASN A 104 1.40 -38.24 5.95
C ASN A 104 1.61 -36.72 6.03
N TYR A 105 0.55 -36.00 6.43
CA TYR A 105 0.68 -34.60 6.82
C TYR A 105 1.16 -34.46 8.25
N THR A 106 0.82 -35.38 9.15
CA THR A 106 1.29 -35.36 10.54
C THR A 106 2.43 -36.34 10.78
N HIS A 107 3.30 -36.00 11.73
CA HIS A 107 4.40 -36.87 12.09
C HIS A 107 3.84 -38.01 12.99
N PRO A 108 4.29 -39.27 12.81
CA PRO A 108 3.78 -40.38 13.62
C PRO A 108 4.33 -40.32 15.05
N GLY A 109 3.56 -39.76 15.98
CA GLY A 109 3.87 -39.78 17.41
C GLY A 109 2.94 -38.91 18.29
N PRO A 110 2.85 -39.17 19.61
CA PRO A 110 1.98 -38.41 20.50
C PRO A 110 2.42 -36.94 20.61
N GLY A 111 1.51 -36.00 20.29
CA GLY A 111 1.74 -34.56 20.41
C GLY A 111 2.48 -33.90 19.23
N GLN A 112 2.47 -34.52 18.05
CA GLN A 112 3.31 -34.09 16.94
C GLN A 112 2.71 -33.03 16.00
N LYS A 113 3.61 -32.21 15.44
CA LYS A 113 3.32 -31.12 14.49
C LYS A 113 3.11 -31.68 13.07
N ARG A 114 2.39 -30.94 12.22
CA ARG A 114 2.29 -31.25 10.78
C ARG A 114 3.69 -31.19 10.13
N HIS A 115 4.05 -32.23 9.39
CA HIS A 115 5.26 -32.40 8.59
C HIS A 115 5.15 -31.68 7.23
N ALA A 116 3.96 -31.67 6.64
CA ALA A 116 3.65 -30.98 5.39
C ALA A 116 2.22 -30.40 5.44
N ILE A 117 1.97 -29.37 4.64
CA ILE A 117 0.64 -28.78 4.45
C ILE A 117 0.05 -29.14 3.07
N ALA A 118 0.92 -29.51 2.14
CA ALA A 118 0.64 -29.88 0.77
C ALA A 118 1.74 -30.84 0.29
N TRP A 119 1.49 -31.55 -0.80
CA TRP A 119 2.45 -32.39 -1.48
C TRP A 119 2.31 -32.22 -2.98
N ALA A 120 3.43 -32.34 -3.71
CA ALA A 120 3.49 -32.58 -5.13
C ALA A 120 4.34 -33.83 -5.39
N LEU A 121 3.81 -34.78 -6.14
CA LEU A 121 4.51 -36.00 -6.54
C LEU A 121 4.61 -36.03 -8.04
N THR A 122 5.82 -36.23 -8.54
CA THR A 122 6.08 -36.39 -9.96
C THR A 122 6.55 -37.81 -10.24
N SER A 123 5.94 -38.44 -11.24
CA SER A 123 6.40 -39.71 -11.80
C SER A 123 7.25 -39.44 -13.05
N ILE A 124 8.36 -40.17 -13.18
CA ILE A 124 9.26 -40.05 -14.33
C ILE A 124 9.41 -41.38 -15.06
N SER A 125 9.44 -41.32 -16.39
CA SER A 125 9.79 -42.46 -17.23
C SER A 125 11.30 -42.72 -17.19
N LEU A 126 11.70 -43.97 -16.95
CA LEU A 126 13.09 -44.38 -17.08
C LEU A 126 13.28 -45.21 -18.35
N PRO A 127 14.33 -44.95 -19.16
CA PRO A 127 15.50 -44.13 -18.85
C PRO A 127 15.44 -42.67 -19.37
N SER A 128 14.33 -42.21 -19.98
CA SER A 128 14.28 -40.87 -20.61
C SER A 128 14.36 -39.72 -19.60
N GLY A 129 13.96 -39.94 -18.35
CA GLY A 129 13.89 -38.90 -17.32
C GLY A 129 12.74 -37.92 -17.53
N GLU A 130 11.83 -38.21 -18.47
CA GLU A 130 10.67 -37.37 -18.76
C GLU A 130 9.62 -37.51 -17.67
N LEU A 131 9.03 -36.38 -17.27
CA LEU A 131 7.89 -36.33 -16.36
C LEU A 131 6.65 -36.91 -17.08
N THR A 132 6.05 -37.94 -16.50
CA THR A 132 4.89 -38.64 -17.08
C THR A 132 3.59 -38.35 -16.34
N GLU A 133 3.67 -37.88 -15.09
CA GLU A 133 2.53 -37.58 -14.23
C GLU A 133 2.96 -36.63 -13.12
N CYS A 134 2.04 -35.76 -12.70
CA CYS A 134 2.14 -35.05 -11.44
C CYS A 134 0.80 -34.98 -10.71
N ASP A 135 0.82 -35.38 -9.44
CA ASP A 135 -0.28 -35.15 -8.51
C ASP A 135 0.12 -34.12 -7.47
N ALA A 136 -0.76 -33.15 -7.23
CA ALA A 136 -0.62 -32.19 -6.15
C ALA A 136 -1.83 -32.25 -5.22
N PHE A 137 -1.60 -32.24 -3.91
CA PHE A 137 -2.70 -32.26 -2.96
C PHE A 137 -2.45 -31.49 -1.68
N LEU A 138 -3.53 -30.95 -1.14
CA LEU A 138 -3.56 -30.11 0.04
C LEU A 138 -4.22 -30.84 1.21
N ASP A 139 -3.76 -30.52 2.42
CA ASP A 139 -4.33 -31.04 3.66
C ASP A 139 -5.73 -30.42 3.91
N PRO A 140 -6.82 -31.21 3.89
CA PRO A 140 -8.17 -30.71 4.13
C PRO A 140 -8.41 -30.30 5.59
N ALA A 141 -7.54 -30.71 6.52
CA ALA A 141 -7.67 -30.33 7.93
C ALA A 141 -7.09 -28.94 8.23
N ILE A 142 -6.67 -28.21 7.19
CA ILE A 142 -6.24 -26.82 7.25
C ILE A 142 -7.36 -25.92 6.71
N ALA A 143 -7.60 -24.79 7.37
CA ALA A 143 -8.50 -23.76 6.88
C ALA A 143 -7.77 -22.88 5.86
N TRP A 144 -7.82 -23.28 4.59
CA TRP A 144 -7.23 -22.55 3.47
C TRP A 144 -7.95 -21.22 3.21
N ARG A 145 -7.19 -20.21 2.79
CA ARG A 145 -7.72 -18.90 2.41
C ARG A 145 -7.38 -18.56 0.98
N THR A 146 -8.29 -17.85 0.32
CA THR A 146 -8.12 -17.32 -1.04
C THR A 146 -7.43 -15.95 -1.03
N SER A 147 -7.51 -15.20 0.07
CA SER A 147 -6.77 -13.95 0.25
C SER A 147 -5.33 -14.19 0.72
N PRO A 148 -4.37 -13.30 0.37
CA PRO A 148 -3.01 -13.35 0.89
C PRO A 148 -2.99 -13.45 2.43
N ASP A 149 -2.52 -14.59 2.93
CA ASP A 149 -2.29 -14.82 4.36
C ASP A 149 -0.98 -15.60 4.57
N PHE A 150 -0.36 -15.43 5.73
CA PHE A 150 1.00 -15.92 5.97
C PHE A 150 1.14 -17.43 6.18
N ASN A 151 0.04 -18.14 6.36
CA ASN A 151 0.10 -19.51 6.87
C ASN A 151 -0.49 -20.53 5.90
N PHE A 152 -1.62 -20.22 5.27
CA PHE A 152 -2.44 -21.17 4.49
C PHE A 152 -3.11 -20.49 3.28
N TRP A 153 -2.38 -19.60 2.63
CA TRP A 153 -2.81 -19.04 1.36
C TRP A 153 -2.78 -20.11 0.27
N PHE A 154 -3.96 -20.38 -0.27
CA PHE A 154 -4.21 -21.43 -1.24
C PHE A 154 -3.44 -21.19 -2.54
N GLN A 155 -3.59 -20.01 -3.13
CA GLN A 155 -3.05 -19.70 -4.46
C GLN A 155 -1.53 -19.87 -4.52
N SER A 156 -0.82 -19.23 -3.60
CA SER A 156 0.63 -19.33 -3.55
C SER A 156 1.15 -20.73 -3.24
N THR A 157 0.44 -21.48 -2.39
CA THR A 157 0.83 -22.86 -2.08
C THR A 157 0.62 -23.78 -3.26
N ILE A 158 -0.50 -23.65 -3.97
CA ILE A 158 -0.72 -24.39 -5.21
C ILE A 158 0.31 -24.01 -6.27
N LEU A 159 0.62 -22.73 -6.44
CA LEU A 159 1.64 -22.30 -7.39
C LEU A 159 3.02 -22.92 -7.07
N HIS A 160 3.36 -23.04 -5.79
CA HIS A 160 4.56 -23.77 -5.33
C HIS A 160 4.50 -25.25 -5.75
N GLU A 161 3.43 -25.98 -5.39
CA GLU A 161 3.30 -27.41 -5.72
C GLU A 161 3.30 -27.66 -7.24
N LEU A 162 2.67 -26.79 -8.03
CA LEU A 162 2.66 -26.87 -9.48
C LEU A 162 4.05 -26.62 -10.10
N GLY A 163 4.90 -25.84 -9.45
CA GLY A 163 6.29 -25.70 -9.90
C GLY A 163 7.09 -26.99 -9.75
N HIS A 164 6.86 -27.79 -8.69
CA HIS A 164 7.42 -29.14 -8.58
C HIS A 164 6.97 -30.05 -9.72
N CYS A 165 5.71 -29.93 -10.14
CA CYS A 165 5.18 -30.63 -11.32
C CYS A 165 5.86 -30.23 -12.63
N ARG A 166 6.51 -29.07 -12.69
CA ARG A 166 7.34 -28.62 -13.81
C ARG A 166 8.81 -28.96 -13.65
N GLY A 167 9.17 -29.72 -12.62
CA GLY A 167 10.55 -30.13 -12.33
C GLY A 167 11.37 -29.12 -11.55
N LEU A 168 10.75 -28.01 -11.10
CA LEU A 168 11.43 -27.05 -10.24
C LEU A 168 11.73 -27.70 -8.89
N LYS A 169 12.93 -27.49 -8.39
CA LYS A 169 13.35 -27.92 -7.06
C LYS A 169 13.29 -26.74 -6.11
N HIS A 170 13.46 -27.01 -4.82
CA HIS A 170 13.63 -25.91 -3.90
C HIS A 170 14.94 -25.17 -4.17
N PHE A 171 14.83 -23.85 -4.29
CA PHE A 171 15.97 -22.94 -4.42
C PHE A 171 15.95 -21.93 -3.28
N ASN A 172 17.05 -21.89 -2.54
CA ASN A 172 17.23 -20.98 -1.42
C ASN A 172 18.19 -19.83 -1.78
N SER A 173 18.57 -19.69 -3.06
CA SER A 173 19.59 -18.70 -3.48
C SER A 173 18.97 -17.35 -3.88
N PHE A 174 17.78 -17.36 -4.47
CA PHE A 174 17.12 -16.18 -5.04
C PHE A 174 15.70 -16.01 -4.51
N GLN A 175 15.02 -14.93 -4.91
CA GLN A 175 13.58 -14.83 -4.71
C GLN A 175 12.94 -15.88 -5.59
N SER A 176 12.18 -16.80 -4.98
CA SER A 176 11.55 -17.92 -5.67
C SER A 176 10.30 -18.33 -4.91
N MET A 177 9.26 -18.66 -5.66
CA MET A 177 8.09 -19.37 -5.16
C MET A 177 8.50 -20.72 -4.56
N GLN A 178 9.56 -21.35 -5.07
CA GLN A 178 10.06 -22.66 -4.65
C GLN A 178 10.95 -22.68 -3.39
N ASN A 179 11.03 -21.60 -2.62
CA ASN A 179 11.89 -21.59 -1.41
C ASN A 179 11.41 -22.58 -0.31
N SER A 180 12.33 -23.34 0.32
CA SER A 180 12.02 -24.63 0.96
C SER A 180 11.33 -24.63 2.33
N ALA A 181 11.17 -23.50 3.02
CA ALA A 181 10.40 -23.35 4.28
C ALA A 181 10.76 -22.06 5.01
N THR A 182 11.92 -21.47 4.72
CA THR A 182 12.46 -20.30 5.41
C THR A 182 11.82 -18.99 5.01
N SER A 183 11.00 -18.98 3.97
CA SER A 183 10.28 -17.78 3.56
C SER A 183 8.91 -18.02 2.93
N LYS A 184 7.96 -18.45 3.76
CA LYS A 184 6.52 -18.30 3.47
C LYS A 184 6.10 -16.85 3.19
N PHE A 185 6.99 -15.89 3.39
CA PHE A 185 6.81 -14.45 3.21
C PHE A 185 7.12 -13.95 1.80
N LEU A 186 7.73 -14.78 0.94
CA LEU A 186 7.94 -14.43 -0.48
C LEU A 186 6.70 -14.72 -1.35
N ARG A 187 5.58 -15.06 -0.75
CA ARG A 187 4.51 -15.79 -1.45
C ARG A 187 3.48 -14.93 -2.16
N ASP A 188 3.58 -13.60 -2.06
CA ASP A 188 2.70 -12.62 -2.71
C ASP A 188 2.72 -12.75 -4.24
N GLU A 189 1.90 -13.69 -4.74
CA GLU A 189 1.29 -13.81 -6.07
C GLU A 189 2.06 -13.42 -7.34
N VAL A 190 3.39 -13.53 -7.36
CA VAL A 190 4.20 -13.37 -8.59
C VAL A 190 5.20 -14.52 -8.72
N LEU A 191 5.35 -15.06 -9.93
CA LEU A 191 6.49 -15.92 -10.26
C LEU A 191 7.72 -15.02 -10.33
N TYR A 192 8.73 -15.31 -9.53
CA TYR A 192 9.97 -14.58 -9.58
C TYR A 192 10.76 -14.97 -10.81
N MET A 193 11.81 -14.20 -11.06
CA MET A 193 12.71 -14.38 -12.17
C MET A 193 13.21 -15.83 -12.33
N ASP A 194 13.60 -16.48 -11.24
CA ASP A 194 14.15 -17.83 -11.27
C ASP A 194 13.08 -18.92 -11.47
N ASP A 195 11.88 -18.72 -10.94
CA ASP A 195 10.73 -19.60 -11.19
C ASP A 195 10.39 -19.60 -12.67
N LYS A 196 10.35 -18.41 -13.29
CA LYS A 196 10.10 -18.26 -14.73
C LYS A 196 11.23 -18.87 -15.55
N ASP A 197 12.49 -18.68 -15.16
CA ASP A 197 13.64 -19.26 -15.85
C ASP A 197 13.61 -20.80 -15.82
N GLY A 198 13.38 -21.40 -14.65
CA GLY A 198 13.29 -22.86 -14.53
C GLY A 198 12.10 -23.47 -15.28
N ILE A 199 10.97 -22.75 -15.41
CA ILE A 199 9.85 -23.17 -16.26
C ILE A 199 10.26 -23.15 -17.75
N ARG A 200 11.05 -22.16 -18.15
CA ARG A 200 11.52 -21.97 -19.52
C ARG A 200 12.61 -22.97 -19.93
N GLU A 201 13.48 -23.41 -19.02
CA GLU A 201 14.47 -24.48 -19.32
C GLU A 201 13.82 -25.76 -19.87
N ASN A 202 12.56 -26.01 -19.50
CA ASN A 202 11.78 -27.18 -19.90
C ASN A 202 10.68 -26.87 -20.94
N SER A 203 10.64 -25.67 -21.52
CA SER A 203 9.58 -25.20 -22.44
C SER A 203 10.14 -24.40 -23.63
N SER A 204 9.31 -24.12 -24.66
CA SER A 204 9.70 -23.19 -25.72
C SER A 204 9.86 -21.76 -25.19
N HIS A 205 10.98 -21.10 -25.50
CA HIS A 205 11.23 -19.71 -25.09
C HIS A 205 10.26 -18.73 -25.76
N VAL A 206 9.36 -18.14 -24.98
CA VAL A 206 8.65 -16.92 -25.38
C VAL A 206 9.61 -15.75 -25.17
N LEU A 207 9.85 -14.96 -26.21
CA LEU A 207 10.68 -13.75 -26.13
C LEU A 207 9.86 -12.59 -25.59
N GLU A 208 10.00 -12.27 -24.31
CA GLU A 208 9.25 -11.22 -23.63
C GLU A 208 10.13 -10.33 -22.76
N LEU A 209 9.71 -9.07 -22.59
CA LEU A 209 10.22 -8.17 -21.56
C LEU A 209 9.19 -8.13 -20.44
N ASP A 210 9.67 -8.27 -19.20
CA ASP A 210 8.84 -8.19 -17.98
C ASP A 210 9.74 -7.75 -16.83
N VAL A 211 9.57 -6.52 -16.36
CA VAL A 211 10.39 -5.96 -15.28
C VAL A 211 9.51 -5.68 -14.07
N ALA A 212 9.87 -6.28 -12.94
CA ALA A 212 9.11 -6.21 -11.71
C ALA A 212 9.86 -5.43 -10.63
N ILE A 213 9.12 -4.79 -9.72
CA ILE A 213 9.67 -4.14 -8.53
C ILE A 213 9.17 -4.82 -7.27
N TYR A 214 10.08 -5.02 -6.31
CA TYR A 214 9.81 -5.68 -5.05
C TYR A 214 10.41 -4.93 -3.86
N ASN A 215 9.75 -5.07 -2.72
CA ASN A 215 10.19 -4.57 -1.42
C ASN A 215 11.06 -5.57 -0.64
N LYS A 216 11.60 -6.57 -1.33
CA LYS A 216 12.42 -7.63 -0.73
C LYS A 216 13.37 -8.21 -1.79
N TRP A 217 14.39 -8.93 -1.35
CA TRP A 217 15.29 -9.77 -2.15
C TRP A 217 15.80 -10.96 -1.31
N HIS A 218 16.58 -11.89 -1.87
CA HIS A 218 17.13 -13.02 -1.13
C HIS A 218 18.66 -13.05 -1.23
N ASP A 219 19.35 -13.21 -0.09
CA ASP A 219 20.82 -13.20 -0.02
C ASP A 219 21.47 -14.58 -0.10
N GLY A 220 20.66 -15.62 -0.31
CA GLY A 220 21.05 -17.02 -0.30
C GLY A 220 20.88 -17.74 1.04
N ALA A 221 20.64 -17.00 2.13
CA ALA A 221 20.37 -17.56 3.44
C ALA A 221 18.95 -17.24 3.93
N LYS A 222 18.48 -16.02 3.71
CA LYS A 222 17.15 -15.55 4.16
C LYS A 222 16.66 -14.37 3.30
N PRO A 223 15.33 -14.11 3.29
CA PRO A 223 14.81 -12.88 2.69
C PRO A 223 15.38 -11.65 3.39
N GLN A 224 15.78 -10.67 2.59
CA GLN A 224 16.10 -9.31 3.00
C GLN A 224 14.95 -8.41 2.60
N TRP A 225 14.51 -7.57 3.52
CA TRP A 225 13.39 -6.66 3.30
C TRP A 225 13.89 -5.25 3.12
N MET A 226 13.12 -4.49 2.35
CA MET A 226 13.31 -3.05 2.30
C MET A 226 13.12 -2.45 3.69
N THR A 227 13.88 -1.40 3.99
CA THR A 227 13.66 -0.57 5.17
C THR A 227 13.52 0.90 4.80
N MET A 228 12.78 1.63 5.64
CA MET A 228 12.66 3.08 5.57
C MET A 228 13.42 3.73 6.73
N SER A 229 13.99 4.92 6.51
CA SER A 229 14.74 5.63 7.56
C SER A 229 13.88 6.01 8.76
N ASP A 230 12.68 6.55 8.52
CA ASP A 230 11.75 7.04 9.54
C ASP A 230 10.30 6.85 9.09
N THR A 231 9.36 6.88 10.05
CA THR A 231 7.91 6.82 9.80
C THR A 231 7.14 8.01 10.38
N THR A 232 7.84 8.92 11.06
CA THR A 232 7.33 10.22 11.48
C THR A 232 8.25 11.26 10.88
N LEU A 233 7.71 12.07 9.99
CA LEU A 233 8.46 12.93 9.10
C LEU A 233 7.84 14.32 9.08
N ARG A 234 8.62 15.28 8.60
CA ARG A 234 8.17 16.63 8.32
C ARG A 234 8.31 16.89 6.82
N GLU A 235 7.40 17.66 6.24
CA GLU A 235 7.57 18.22 4.90
C GLU A 235 8.98 18.83 4.72
N GLY A 236 9.63 18.53 3.59
CA GLY A 236 11.02 18.90 3.32
C GLY A 236 12.08 18.07 4.06
N GLY A 237 11.70 17.29 5.07
CA GLY A 237 12.55 16.29 5.72
C GLY A 237 12.95 15.17 4.76
N LEU A 238 13.94 14.34 5.13
CA LEU A 238 14.43 13.28 4.25
C LEU A 238 13.85 11.92 4.62
N ILE A 239 13.37 11.17 3.62
CA ILE A 239 13.01 9.76 3.72
C ILE A 239 13.94 8.93 2.85
N SER A 240 14.51 7.86 3.41
CA SER A 240 15.37 6.93 2.69
C SER A 240 14.72 5.56 2.56
N PHE A 241 14.73 4.99 1.35
CA PHE A 241 14.31 3.64 1.04
C PHE A 241 15.55 2.80 0.76
N ASN A 242 15.75 1.71 1.49
CA ASN A 242 16.94 0.88 1.39
C ASN A 242 16.58 -0.55 0.98
N GLY A 243 17.27 -1.10 -0.02
CA GLY A 243 17.03 -2.45 -0.50
C GLY A 243 15.80 -2.58 -1.39
N VAL A 244 15.43 -1.51 -2.11
CA VAL A 244 14.43 -1.61 -3.18
C VAL A 244 15.01 -2.50 -4.28
N THR A 245 14.22 -3.46 -4.73
CA THR A 245 14.69 -4.52 -5.64
C THR A 245 13.92 -4.43 -6.95
N VAL A 246 14.64 -4.52 -8.06
CA VAL A 246 14.06 -4.60 -9.39
C VAL A 246 14.61 -5.84 -10.07
N GLU A 247 13.74 -6.60 -10.73
CA GLU A 247 14.08 -7.84 -11.42
C GLU A 247 13.54 -7.80 -12.85
N ASN A 248 14.38 -8.13 -13.84
CA ASN A 248 13.89 -8.49 -15.16
C ASN A 248 13.55 -9.98 -15.16
N THR A 249 12.26 -10.26 -15.02
CA THR A 249 11.69 -11.62 -15.00
C THR A 249 11.42 -12.16 -16.42
N GLY A 250 11.56 -11.32 -17.44
CA GLY A 250 11.45 -11.67 -18.86
C GLY A 250 12.70 -12.37 -19.43
N THR A 251 12.65 -12.71 -20.71
CA THR A 251 13.74 -13.34 -21.47
C THR A 251 14.48 -12.38 -22.38
N ASN A 252 13.95 -11.18 -22.60
CA ASN A 252 14.58 -10.13 -23.39
C ASN A 252 15.32 -9.16 -22.47
N ASP A 253 16.50 -8.74 -22.91
CA ASP A 253 17.23 -7.65 -22.26
C ASP A 253 16.47 -6.32 -22.42
N LEU A 254 16.37 -5.56 -21.32
CA LEU A 254 16.06 -4.14 -21.36
C LEU A 254 17.35 -3.37 -21.66
N ASN A 255 17.51 -2.94 -22.91
CA ASN A 255 18.64 -2.13 -23.38
C ASN A 255 18.32 -0.63 -23.41
N ASP A 256 17.56 -0.17 -22.41
CA ASP A 256 17.14 1.23 -22.26
C ASP A 256 17.13 1.63 -20.78
N THR A 257 16.96 2.92 -20.51
CA THR A 257 16.96 3.47 -19.17
C THR A 257 15.62 3.22 -18.47
N LEU A 258 15.56 2.23 -17.57
CA LEU A 258 14.44 1.99 -16.68
C LEU A 258 14.29 3.13 -15.68
N GLU A 259 13.11 3.76 -15.62
CA GLU A 259 12.76 4.71 -14.58
C GLU A 259 11.90 4.05 -13.49
N VAL A 260 12.25 4.34 -12.23
CA VAL A 260 11.46 4.00 -11.05
C VAL A 260 11.06 5.31 -10.37
N ALA A 261 9.79 5.68 -10.47
CA ALA A 261 9.27 6.88 -9.82
C ALA A 261 8.70 6.56 -8.44
N TYR A 262 9.01 7.41 -7.48
CA TYR A 262 8.61 7.28 -6.08
C TYR A 262 7.53 8.29 -5.76
N TYR A 263 6.50 7.83 -5.05
CA TYR A 263 5.28 8.57 -4.79
C TYR A 263 4.93 8.58 -3.31
N LEU A 264 4.40 9.72 -2.86
CA LEU A 264 3.73 9.89 -1.59
C LEU A 264 2.22 9.97 -1.87
N SER A 265 1.47 9.03 -1.32
CA SER A 265 0.02 8.88 -1.50
C SER A 265 -0.74 9.21 -0.22
N GLU A 266 -1.92 9.82 -0.38
CA GLU A 266 -2.89 10.07 0.69
C GLU A 266 -3.70 8.82 1.04
N ASP A 267 -3.71 7.82 0.17
CA ASP A 267 -4.40 6.57 0.36
C ASP A 267 -3.48 5.38 0.10
N ALA A 268 -4.07 4.21 0.17
CA ALA A 268 -3.32 2.97 0.20
C ALA A 268 -3.10 2.41 -1.22
N ASP A 269 -3.62 3.04 -2.27
CA ASP A 269 -3.55 2.59 -3.65
C ASP A 269 -2.57 3.49 -4.43
N ILE A 270 -1.32 3.01 -4.54
CA ILE A 270 -0.25 3.76 -5.20
C ILE A 270 -0.55 3.93 -6.69
N ALA A 271 -0.57 5.18 -7.15
CA ALA A 271 -0.88 5.55 -8.51
C ALA A 271 -0.01 6.70 -9.03
N THR A 272 0.07 6.87 -10.35
CA THR A 272 0.83 7.97 -10.96
C THR A 272 0.21 9.36 -10.73
N SER A 273 -1.03 9.42 -10.21
CA SER A 273 -1.69 10.64 -9.75
C SER A 273 -1.22 11.14 -8.37
N ASP A 274 -0.51 10.29 -7.61
CA ASP A 274 0.04 10.64 -6.31
C ASP A 274 1.17 11.69 -6.42
N THR A 275 1.59 12.23 -5.27
CA THR A 275 2.63 13.25 -5.23
C THR A 275 4.01 12.62 -5.45
N ARG A 276 4.60 12.87 -6.61
CA ARG A 276 5.92 12.33 -6.96
C ARG A 276 7.04 12.96 -6.14
N MET A 277 7.76 12.16 -5.36
CA MET A 277 8.93 12.56 -4.57
C MET A 277 10.19 12.70 -5.44
N GLY A 278 10.33 11.81 -6.41
CA GLY A 278 11.50 11.75 -7.29
C GLY A 278 11.53 10.47 -8.11
N SER A 279 12.67 10.19 -8.75
CA SER A 279 12.92 8.91 -9.39
C SER A 279 14.36 8.47 -9.26
N ALA A 280 14.56 7.17 -9.47
CA ALA A 280 15.86 6.58 -9.75
C ALA A 280 15.82 5.92 -11.13
N THR A 281 16.99 5.72 -11.71
CA THR A 281 17.10 5.10 -13.03
C THR A 281 18.14 3.99 -13.05
N TRP A 282 17.89 3.00 -13.90
CA TRP A 282 18.86 1.98 -14.29
C TRP A 282 19.09 2.03 -15.78
N SER A 283 20.34 1.95 -16.20
CA SER A 283 20.70 2.07 -17.62
C SER A 283 20.31 0.86 -18.48
N SER A 284 20.15 -0.32 -17.87
CA SER A 284 19.81 -1.57 -18.55
C SER A 284 19.58 -2.68 -17.54
N PHE A 285 18.75 -3.66 -17.90
CA PHE A 285 18.64 -4.93 -17.19
C PHE A 285 18.77 -6.09 -18.18
N GLN A 286 19.72 -6.98 -17.94
CA GLN A 286 19.78 -8.23 -18.72
C GLN A 286 18.60 -9.11 -18.34
N ALA A 287 18.16 -9.95 -19.27
CA ALA A 287 17.20 -11.01 -19.00
C ALA A 287 17.66 -11.84 -17.80
N ALA A 288 16.72 -12.26 -16.95
CA ALA A 288 16.98 -13.04 -15.75
C ALA A 288 18.07 -12.43 -14.83
N THR A 289 18.02 -11.11 -14.62
CA THR A 289 18.84 -10.44 -13.60
C THR A 289 18.05 -9.54 -12.66
N PHE A 290 18.57 -9.32 -11.46
CA PHE A 290 18.04 -8.37 -10.49
C PHE A 290 19.10 -7.40 -9.99
N SER A 291 18.64 -6.29 -9.42
CA SER A 291 19.48 -5.30 -8.76
C SER A 291 18.77 -4.71 -7.55
N THR A 292 19.55 -4.28 -6.55
CA THR A 292 19.03 -3.59 -5.37
C THR A 292 19.70 -2.24 -5.22
N PHE A 293 18.99 -1.29 -4.64
CA PHE A 293 19.55 0.04 -4.37
C PHE A 293 18.94 0.73 -3.16
N ASN A 294 19.61 1.79 -2.75
CA ASN A 294 19.17 2.69 -1.70
C ASN A 294 18.99 4.08 -2.30
N ILE A 295 17.94 4.77 -1.89
CA ILE A 295 17.61 6.10 -2.41
C ILE A 295 17.00 6.96 -1.31
N THR A 296 17.23 8.27 -1.39
CA THR A 296 16.72 9.24 -0.42
C THR A 296 16.07 10.38 -1.17
N PHE A 297 14.90 10.79 -0.72
CA PHE A 297 14.15 11.92 -1.25
C PHE A 297 13.74 12.88 -0.14
N PRO A 298 13.60 14.18 -0.42
CA PRO A 298 12.84 15.05 0.46
C PRO A 298 11.35 14.66 0.41
N VAL A 299 10.68 14.76 1.55
CA VAL A 299 9.23 14.69 1.65
C VAL A 299 8.67 15.91 0.91
N PRO A 300 7.78 15.72 -0.08
CA PRO A 300 7.22 16.81 -0.88
C PRO A 300 6.30 17.70 -0.03
N GLU A 301 5.91 18.84 -0.60
CA GLU A 301 4.86 19.69 -0.01
C GLU A 301 3.56 18.88 0.09
N VAL A 302 3.01 18.79 1.29
CA VAL A 302 1.75 18.09 1.55
C VAL A 302 0.64 19.09 1.84
N ASN A 303 -0.60 18.77 1.49
CA ASN A 303 -1.71 19.67 1.77
C ASN A 303 -2.02 19.75 3.26
N ASP A 304 -2.03 18.60 3.92
CA ASP A 304 -2.49 18.40 5.29
C ASP A 304 -1.48 17.54 6.06
N CYS A 305 -1.47 17.65 7.39
CA CYS A 305 -0.77 16.65 8.20
C CYS A 305 -1.52 15.33 8.22
N GLY A 306 -0.81 14.26 8.56
CA GLY A 306 -1.43 13.00 8.95
C GLY A 306 -0.79 11.79 8.31
N SER A 307 -1.60 10.77 8.10
CA SER A 307 -1.16 9.48 7.58
C SER A 307 -1.09 9.48 6.06
N TYR A 308 0.10 9.20 5.54
CA TYR A 308 0.39 8.98 4.14
C TYR A 308 0.99 7.58 3.93
N TYR A 309 1.13 7.20 2.67
CA TYR A 309 1.79 5.98 2.24
C TYR A 309 2.86 6.30 1.19
N ALA A 310 3.91 5.50 1.13
CA ALA A 310 4.92 5.63 0.08
C ALA A 310 4.84 4.42 -0.86
N GLY A 311 5.10 4.66 -2.13
CA GLY A 311 5.10 3.65 -3.18
C GLY A 311 6.10 3.95 -4.28
N ALA A 312 6.33 2.99 -5.16
CA ALA A 312 6.99 3.24 -6.43
C ALA A 312 6.33 2.52 -7.59
N ILE A 313 6.51 3.12 -8.75
CA ILE A 313 6.00 2.64 -10.04
C ILE A 313 7.17 2.58 -11.02
N LEU A 314 7.42 1.40 -11.58
CA LEU A 314 8.27 1.20 -12.74
C LEU A 314 7.57 1.71 -13.98
N ASP A 315 8.35 2.34 -14.87
CA ASP A 315 7.84 2.86 -16.13
C ASP A 315 6.56 3.70 -15.96
N PRO A 316 6.60 4.78 -15.17
CA PRO A 316 5.39 5.56 -14.87
C PRO A 316 4.76 6.20 -16.11
N ASN A 317 5.51 6.34 -17.20
CA ASN A 317 5.03 6.91 -18.47
C ASN A 317 4.53 5.83 -19.44
N ASN A 318 4.70 4.55 -19.10
CA ASN A 318 4.34 3.41 -19.93
C ASN A 318 5.06 3.45 -21.30
N ASP A 319 6.36 3.73 -21.27
CA ASP A 319 7.25 3.84 -22.42
C ASP A 319 7.55 2.47 -23.06
N TRP A 320 7.46 1.37 -22.30
CA TRP A 320 7.70 0.01 -22.79
C TRP A 320 6.43 -0.85 -22.87
N SER A 321 6.45 -1.79 -23.80
CA SER A 321 5.43 -2.83 -23.90
C SER A 321 5.94 -4.10 -23.25
N GLU A 322 5.73 -4.23 -21.95
CA GLU A 322 5.93 -5.48 -21.22
C GLU A 322 4.65 -6.28 -21.09
N VAL A 323 4.80 -7.58 -20.81
CA VAL A 323 3.69 -8.54 -20.79
C VAL A 323 2.84 -8.43 -19.53
N LEU A 324 3.45 -8.07 -18.39
CA LEU A 324 2.77 -7.92 -17.12
C LEU A 324 3.09 -6.54 -16.55
N ARG A 325 2.05 -5.75 -16.28
CA ARG A 325 2.20 -4.39 -15.72
C ARG A 325 1.78 -4.27 -14.28
N THR A 326 1.08 -5.28 -13.76
CA THR A 326 0.57 -5.25 -12.39
C THR A 326 1.67 -5.44 -11.34
N ASN A 327 2.82 -5.97 -11.73
CA ASN A 327 4.06 -6.08 -10.95
C ASN A 327 4.98 -4.85 -11.05
N ASN A 328 4.54 -3.78 -11.73
CA ASN A 328 5.30 -2.53 -11.83
C ASN A 328 5.09 -1.60 -10.64
N THR A 329 4.08 -1.87 -9.81
CA THR A 329 3.71 -1.01 -8.69
C THR A 329 3.95 -1.75 -7.38
N ILE A 330 4.55 -1.07 -6.40
CA ILE A 330 4.80 -1.64 -5.08
C ILE A 330 4.52 -0.62 -3.97
N ASP A 331 3.93 -1.11 -2.89
CA ASP A 331 3.86 -0.40 -1.62
C ASP A 331 5.23 -0.44 -0.91
N MET A 332 5.72 0.72 -0.50
CA MET A 332 6.91 0.79 0.35
C MET A 332 6.54 0.41 1.77
N ILE A 333 7.21 -0.63 2.29
CA ILE A 333 7.04 -1.11 3.65
C ILE A 333 8.34 -0.98 4.44
N ASN A 334 8.24 -0.79 5.74
CA ASN A 334 9.40 -0.76 6.62
C ASN A 334 9.61 -2.12 7.28
N GLY A 335 10.45 -2.94 6.66
CA GLY A 335 10.67 -4.33 7.06
C GLY A 335 9.57 -5.26 6.52
N GLY A 336 9.79 -6.56 6.72
CA GLY A 336 8.86 -7.60 6.28
C GLY A 336 7.87 -8.04 7.35
N PRO A 337 6.75 -8.65 6.96
CA PRO A 337 5.92 -9.38 7.91
C PRO A 337 6.74 -10.53 8.52
N TYR A 338 6.84 -10.56 9.84
CA TYR A 338 7.44 -11.64 10.61
C TYR A 338 6.41 -12.75 10.87
N VAL A 339 6.86 -13.94 11.27
CA VAL A 339 5.95 -15.04 11.66
C VAL A 339 4.94 -14.52 12.70
N GLY A 340 3.66 -14.52 12.35
CA GLY A 340 2.58 -14.09 13.25
C GLY A 340 2.21 -12.61 13.19
N THR A 341 2.79 -11.80 12.30
CA THR A 341 2.32 -10.42 12.03
C THR A 341 1.42 -10.39 10.79
N THR A 342 0.44 -9.50 10.76
CA THR A 342 -0.36 -9.24 9.55
C THR A 342 0.42 -8.29 8.64
N TYR A 343 0.32 -8.43 7.31
CA TYR A 343 0.84 -7.46 6.36
C TYR A 343 0.11 -6.15 6.68
N THR A 344 0.87 -5.17 7.13
CA THR A 344 0.32 -3.84 7.39
C THR A 344 1.17 -2.88 6.61
N ARG A 345 0.52 -2.17 5.68
CA ARG A 345 1.15 -1.04 4.98
C ARG A 345 1.73 -0.10 6.03
N THR A 346 2.96 0.33 5.80
CA THR A 346 3.62 1.26 6.73
C THR A 346 3.07 2.66 6.48
N SER A 347 2.25 3.15 7.41
CA SER A 347 1.82 4.54 7.38
C SER A 347 2.97 5.46 7.78
N LEU A 348 3.14 6.54 7.02
CA LEU A 348 4.02 7.66 7.34
C LEU A 348 3.19 8.77 7.97
N ASN A 349 3.53 9.19 9.17
CA ASN A 349 2.92 10.35 9.80
C ASN A 349 3.71 11.61 9.41
N ILE A 350 3.11 12.50 8.63
CA ILE A 350 3.78 13.69 8.08
C ILE A 350 3.19 14.95 8.72
N SER A 351 4.07 15.79 9.27
CA SER A 351 3.78 17.16 9.70
C SER A 351 4.15 18.19 8.63
N LEU A 352 3.56 19.38 8.65
CA LEU A 352 3.92 20.46 7.73
C LEU A 352 5.32 21.01 8.05
N ALA A 353 5.91 21.73 7.09
CA ALA A 353 7.14 22.45 7.35
C ALA A 353 6.88 23.56 8.37
N GLU A 354 7.81 23.74 9.30
CA GLU A 354 7.81 24.89 10.21
C GLU A 354 7.86 26.18 9.40
N ASP A 355 7.12 27.20 9.84
CA ASP A 355 7.14 28.50 9.19
C ASP A 355 8.30 29.39 9.65
N ILE A 356 8.32 30.63 9.16
CA ILE A 356 9.44 31.55 9.37
C ILE A 356 9.55 32.11 10.80
N TYR A 357 8.50 31.96 11.62
CA TYR A 357 8.46 32.46 12.98
C TYR A 357 8.70 31.39 14.04
N GLU A 358 8.89 30.14 13.62
CA GLU A 358 9.20 29.05 14.52
C GLU A 358 10.63 29.16 15.11
N PRO A 359 10.85 28.77 16.39
CA PRO A 359 9.82 28.28 17.32
C PRO A 359 9.05 29.43 17.98
N ASN A 360 7.72 29.42 17.90
CA ASN A 360 6.85 30.38 18.61
C ASN A 360 5.75 29.70 19.46
N ASP A 361 5.93 28.42 19.78
CA ASP A 361 5.05 27.51 20.57
C ASP A 361 4.69 27.96 22.01
N SER A 362 5.16 29.12 22.47
CA SER A 362 4.89 29.57 23.83
C SER A 362 4.98 31.08 23.96
N MET A 363 4.32 31.64 24.98
CA MET A 363 4.44 33.07 25.30
C MET A 363 5.90 33.53 25.51
N ALA A 364 6.79 32.64 25.96
CA ALA A 364 8.21 32.97 26.16
C ALA A 364 9.02 33.03 24.86
N LEU A 365 8.52 32.39 23.81
CA LEU A 365 9.10 32.34 22.46
C LEU A 365 8.26 33.14 21.46
N ALA A 366 7.28 33.90 21.93
CA ALA A 366 6.36 34.62 21.07
C ALA A 366 7.12 35.60 20.16
N GLU A 367 6.74 35.63 18.89
CA GLU A 367 7.34 36.55 17.94
C GLU A 367 6.86 37.98 18.21
N ALA A 368 7.80 38.92 18.41
CA ALA A 368 7.46 40.31 18.69
C ALA A 368 7.03 41.05 17.42
N VAL A 369 5.75 41.42 17.32
CA VAL A 369 5.18 42.06 16.12
C VAL A 369 4.69 43.48 16.39
N SER A 370 4.69 44.30 15.35
CA SER A 370 4.17 45.69 15.38
C SER A 370 2.92 45.80 14.51
N LEU A 371 1.99 46.68 14.90
CA LEU A 371 0.77 46.92 14.14
C LEU A 371 1.01 47.93 13.00
N PRO A 372 0.43 47.72 11.79
CA PRO A 372 -0.29 46.52 11.39
C PRO A 372 0.65 45.35 11.11
N PHE A 373 0.24 44.14 11.51
CA PHE A 373 0.95 42.90 11.24
C PHE A 373 0.20 42.09 10.18
N LEU A 374 0.91 41.62 9.15
CA LEU A 374 0.36 40.76 8.11
C LEU A 374 1.41 39.71 7.75
N ALA A 375 1.07 38.46 7.98
CA ALA A 375 1.87 37.31 7.57
C ALA A 375 1.01 36.28 6.83
N ARG A 376 1.65 35.55 5.93
CA ARG A 376 1.01 34.55 5.06
C ARG A 376 1.89 33.33 4.98
N ASN A 377 1.28 32.19 4.66
CA ASN A 377 1.98 30.91 4.55
C ASN A 377 2.65 30.53 5.88
N LEU A 378 1.90 30.77 6.96
CA LEU A 378 2.22 30.32 8.31
C LEU A 378 1.61 28.95 8.53
N THR A 379 2.08 28.24 9.53
CA THR A 379 1.71 26.85 9.79
C THR A 379 1.44 26.63 11.25
N VAL A 380 0.24 26.13 11.55
CA VAL A 380 0.09 25.24 12.70
C VAL A 380 0.57 23.88 12.20
N ASP A 381 1.85 23.61 12.42
CA ASP A 381 2.64 22.62 11.67
C ASP A 381 2.33 21.16 12.03
N GLN A 382 1.67 20.93 13.17
CA GLN A 382 1.20 19.65 13.66
C GLN A 382 -0.07 19.80 14.51
N ASP A 383 -0.71 18.68 14.84
CA ASP A 383 -1.89 18.70 15.71
C ASP A 383 -1.59 19.32 17.07
N PHE A 384 -2.55 20.10 17.58
CA PHE A 384 -2.45 20.83 18.85
C PHE A 384 -1.32 21.86 18.97
N GLU A 385 -0.63 22.22 17.88
CA GLU A 385 0.38 23.28 17.89
C GLU A 385 -0.25 24.67 18.13
N VAL A 386 0.58 25.59 18.65
CA VAL A 386 0.21 26.90 19.18
C VAL A 386 1.19 28.02 18.82
N ASP A 387 0.91 28.78 17.76
CA ASP A 387 1.69 29.99 17.49
C ASP A 387 1.39 31.16 18.45
N TYR A 388 2.44 31.77 19.03
CA TYR A 388 2.33 33.02 19.80
C TYR A 388 3.02 34.22 19.13
N TYR A 389 2.34 35.36 19.18
CA TYR A 389 2.86 36.67 18.77
C TYR A 389 2.70 37.69 19.91
N GLU A 390 3.75 38.42 20.26
CA GLU A 390 3.73 39.48 21.28
C GLU A 390 3.47 40.84 20.63
N ILE A 391 2.54 41.62 21.21
CA ILE A 391 2.31 43.02 20.87
C ILE A 391 2.41 43.90 22.11
N GLN A 392 2.96 45.10 21.94
CA GLN A 392 3.00 46.12 22.98
C GLN A 392 2.20 47.35 22.56
N LEU A 393 1.23 47.72 23.40
CA LEU A 393 0.33 48.85 23.18
C LEU A 393 0.69 50.00 24.11
N SER A 394 0.90 51.19 23.55
CA SER A 394 1.21 52.42 24.30
C SER A 394 -0.03 53.23 24.67
N GLU A 395 -1.15 53.00 23.98
CA GLU A 395 -2.43 53.68 24.19
C GLU A 395 -3.61 52.69 24.08
N SER A 396 -4.80 53.10 24.51
CA SER A 396 -6.00 52.26 24.41
C SER A 396 -6.32 51.99 22.94
N THR A 397 -6.33 50.72 22.54
CA THR A 397 -6.36 50.28 21.14
C THR A 397 -7.55 49.36 20.88
N SER A 398 -8.32 49.60 19.82
CA SER A 398 -9.34 48.69 19.31
C SER A 398 -8.69 47.74 18.32
N LEU A 399 -8.24 46.59 18.79
CA LEU A 399 -7.51 45.61 18.00
C LEU A 399 -8.47 44.77 17.16
N TRP A 400 -8.21 44.68 15.86
CA TRP A 400 -8.88 43.72 14.98
C TRP A 400 -7.88 42.65 14.52
N LEU A 401 -8.15 41.40 14.89
CA LEU A 401 -7.35 40.21 14.57
C LEU A 401 -8.17 39.28 13.68
N VAL A 402 -7.59 38.87 12.56
CA VAL A 402 -8.18 37.92 11.61
C VAL A 402 -7.17 36.84 11.27
N ALA A 403 -7.57 35.58 11.41
CA ALA A 403 -6.85 34.44 10.86
C ALA A 403 -7.70 33.80 9.74
N THR A 404 -7.07 33.41 8.63
CA THR A 404 -7.74 32.71 7.52
C THR A 404 -7.01 31.42 7.20
N PHE A 405 -7.75 30.33 7.06
CA PHE A 405 -7.27 28.95 6.83
C PHE A 405 -8.37 28.17 6.11
N GLU A 406 -8.15 26.91 5.74
CA GLU A 406 -9.19 26.05 5.17
C GLU A 406 -9.72 25.12 6.26
N HIS A 407 -10.93 25.35 6.76
CA HIS A 407 -11.46 24.61 7.92
C HIS A 407 -11.58 23.10 7.64
N ALA A 408 -11.77 22.72 6.38
CA ALA A 408 -11.84 21.32 5.96
C ALA A 408 -10.54 20.53 6.24
N ARG A 409 -9.39 21.21 6.32
CA ARG A 409 -8.07 20.61 6.62
C ARG A 409 -7.79 20.47 8.12
N GLY A 410 -8.42 21.33 8.91
CA GLY A 410 -8.25 21.37 10.36
C GLY A 410 -8.75 22.68 10.94
N ASN A 411 -9.39 22.62 12.11
CA ASN A 411 -9.94 23.81 12.73
C ASN A 411 -8.86 24.57 13.52
N LEU A 412 -8.74 25.87 13.28
CA LEU A 412 -7.89 26.77 14.06
C LEU A 412 -8.74 27.75 14.86
N ALA A 413 -8.25 28.12 16.04
CA ALA A 413 -8.86 29.14 16.88
C ALA A 413 -7.84 30.23 17.22
N ILE A 414 -8.34 31.44 17.50
CA ILE A 414 -7.53 32.59 17.89
C ILE A 414 -7.89 33.08 19.28
N GLN A 415 -6.89 33.56 20.01
CA GLN A 415 -7.06 34.18 21.32
C GLN A 415 -6.19 35.42 21.46
N VAL A 416 -6.66 36.37 22.28
CA VAL A 416 -5.84 37.43 22.84
C VAL A 416 -5.68 37.16 24.31
N GLN A 417 -4.45 37.04 24.78
CA GLN A 417 -4.09 36.80 26.17
C GLN A 417 -3.32 38.00 26.73
N ASN A 418 -3.46 38.25 28.03
CA ASN A 418 -2.64 39.25 28.72
C ASN A 418 -1.27 38.66 29.14
N SER A 419 -0.44 39.46 29.79
CA SER A 419 0.90 39.04 30.25
C SER A 419 0.91 37.90 31.30
N THR A 420 -0.23 37.56 31.90
CA THR A 420 -0.36 36.41 32.80
C THR A 420 -0.88 35.15 32.09
N GLY A 421 -1.11 35.20 30.78
CA GLY A 421 -1.73 34.12 29.99
C GLY A 421 -3.25 34.02 30.15
N ALA A 422 -3.89 35.00 30.79
CA ALA A 422 -5.35 34.99 30.91
C ALA A 422 -5.97 35.44 29.59
N ILE A 423 -6.93 34.65 29.09
CA ILE A 423 -7.67 34.94 27.87
C ILE A 423 -8.55 36.18 28.09
N VAL A 424 -8.32 37.21 27.27
CA VAL A 424 -9.08 38.46 27.22
C VAL A 424 -10.18 38.36 26.17
N ALA A 425 -9.89 37.72 25.03
CA ALA A 425 -10.84 37.45 23.97
C ALA A 425 -10.47 36.16 23.21
N SER A 426 -11.45 35.49 22.61
CA SER A 426 -11.27 34.26 21.84
C SER A 426 -12.28 34.13 20.70
N ALA A 427 -11.88 33.55 19.58
CA ALA A 427 -12.78 33.12 18.50
C ALA A 427 -12.41 31.69 18.05
N ASP A 428 -13.44 30.88 17.86
CA ASP A 428 -13.39 29.48 17.43
C ASP A 428 -14.73 29.21 16.72
N SER A 429 -14.69 29.18 15.39
CA SER A 429 -15.84 29.03 14.52
C SER A 429 -15.59 27.89 13.54
N GLY A 430 -16.66 27.33 12.96
CA GLY A 430 -16.55 26.28 11.94
C GLY A 430 -16.31 26.82 10.52
N ASN A 431 -15.66 27.98 10.38
CA ASN A 431 -15.47 28.66 9.10
C ASN A 431 -13.99 28.71 8.71
N ASP A 432 -13.71 29.03 7.44
CA ASP A 432 -12.37 29.27 6.89
C ASP A 432 -11.66 30.54 7.44
N HIS A 433 -12.18 31.11 8.52
CA HIS A 433 -11.60 32.28 9.16
C HIS A 433 -12.08 32.43 10.60
N GLU A 434 -11.18 32.94 11.44
CA GLU A 434 -11.53 33.47 12.75
C GLU A 434 -11.35 34.97 12.81
N THR A 435 -12.18 35.63 13.61
CA THR A 435 -12.16 37.09 13.73
C THR A 435 -12.44 37.54 15.15
N LEU A 436 -11.58 38.44 15.65
CA LEU A 436 -11.67 39.03 16.99
C LEU A 436 -11.55 40.55 16.93
N LEU A 437 -12.55 41.25 17.47
CA LEU A 437 -12.49 42.69 17.73
C LEU A 437 -12.53 42.92 19.25
N VAL A 438 -11.48 43.53 19.80
CA VAL A 438 -11.35 43.76 21.25
C VAL A 438 -10.71 45.11 21.52
N THR A 439 -11.16 45.82 22.56
CA THR A 439 -10.51 47.06 23.01
C THR A 439 -9.60 46.74 24.21
N LEU A 440 -8.34 47.13 24.11
CA LEU A 440 -7.28 46.80 25.05
C LEU A 440 -6.65 48.09 25.58
N ASP A 441 -6.43 48.16 26.89
CA ASP A 441 -5.66 49.25 27.51
C ASP A 441 -4.16 49.09 27.24
N PRO A 442 -3.34 50.16 27.43
CA PRO A 442 -1.89 50.08 27.28
C PRO A 442 -1.29 48.92 28.07
N GLY A 443 -0.42 48.14 27.41
CA GLY A 443 0.16 46.94 28.01
C GLY A 443 0.71 45.97 26.96
N THR A 444 1.27 44.88 27.45
CA THR A 444 1.75 43.76 26.62
C THR A 444 0.66 42.69 26.54
N TYR A 445 0.39 42.24 25.31
CA TYR A 445 -0.57 41.17 25.02
C TYR A 445 0.04 40.15 24.08
N TYR A 446 -0.51 38.95 24.11
CA TYR A 446 -0.10 37.83 23.28
C TYR A 446 -1.27 37.42 22.40
N LEU A 447 -1.05 37.39 21.09
CA LEU A 447 -1.97 36.83 20.12
C LEU A 447 -1.60 35.37 19.96
N ARG A 448 -2.57 34.48 20.10
CA ARG A 448 -2.36 33.05 19.98
C ARG A 448 -3.22 32.50 18.85
N VAL A 449 -2.61 31.87 17.87
CA VAL A 449 -3.29 31.00 16.90
C VAL A 449 -3.02 29.56 17.35
N HIS A 450 -4.00 28.67 17.22
CA HIS A 450 -3.78 27.28 17.63
C HIS A 450 -4.74 26.32 16.96
N GLY A 451 -4.27 25.08 16.83
CA GLY A 451 -5.09 23.95 16.42
C GLY A 451 -6.13 23.53 17.48
N VAL A 452 -7.38 23.30 17.04
CA VAL A 452 -8.49 22.85 17.89
C VAL A 452 -8.68 21.34 17.79
N GLY A 453 -7.88 20.58 18.53
CA GLY A 453 -8.03 19.12 18.64
C GLY A 453 -7.07 18.33 17.76
N ALA A 454 -7.38 17.05 17.55
CA ALA A 454 -6.67 16.21 16.59
C ALA A 454 -7.18 16.49 15.16
N GLY A 455 -6.30 16.42 14.17
CA GLY A 455 -6.54 16.86 12.80
C GLY A 455 -6.64 18.39 12.69
N SER A 456 -5.90 19.12 13.50
CA SER A 456 -5.95 20.60 13.55
C SER A 456 -4.80 21.28 12.82
N CYS A 457 -3.80 20.52 12.40
CA CYS A 457 -2.71 21.03 11.58
C CYS A 457 -3.24 21.75 10.33
N ASN A 458 -2.72 22.95 10.05
CA ASN A 458 -3.20 23.76 8.93
C ASN A 458 -2.22 24.85 8.52
N ARG A 459 -2.34 25.30 7.26
CA ARG A 459 -1.71 26.54 6.79
C ARG A 459 -2.65 27.72 7.01
N TYR A 460 -2.11 28.83 7.48
CA TYR A 460 -2.92 30.02 7.71
C TYR A 460 -2.23 31.33 7.27
N SER A 461 -3.00 32.40 7.35
CA SER A 461 -2.53 33.79 7.24
C SER A 461 -3.17 34.60 8.35
N ILE A 462 -2.44 35.56 8.88
CA ILE A 462 -2.87 36.42 9.99
C ILE A 462 -2.79 37.89 9.56
N LEU A 463 -3.81 38.66 9.94
CA LEU A 463 -3.86 40.11 9.79
C LEU A 463 -4.27 40.73 11.13
N VAL A 464 -3.49 41.68 11.62
CA VAL A 464 -3.71 42.38 12.88
C VAL A 464 -3.54 43.87 12.67
N PHE A 465 -4.49 44.67 13.11
CA PHE A 465 -4.38 46.13 13.01
C PHE A 465 -5.19 46.88 14.06
N ASP A 466 -4.81 48.15 14.23
CA ASP A 466 -5.53 49.10 15.07
C ASP A 466 -6.73 49.69 14.32
N ASN A 467 -7.91 49.56 14.91
CA ASN A 467 -9.20 50.07 14.44
C ASN A 467 -9.73 51.25 15.28
N THR A 468 -8.93 51.84 16.18
CA THR A 468 -9.29 53.02 16.99
C THR A 468 -9.70 54.22 16.15
N SER A 469 -9.05 54.39 15.00
CA SER A 469 -9.09 55.60 14.19
C SER A 469 -9.90 55.43 12.91
N SER A 470 -11.06 54.77 12.97
CA SER A 470 -12.08 54.89 11.91
C SER A 470 -12.79 56.26 11.99
N CYS A 471 -12.01 57.33 11.91
CA CYS A 471 -12.50 58.69 11.80
C CYS A 471 -13.12 58.89 10.40
N GLY A 472 -14.43 58.67 10.27
CA GLY A 472 -15.25 59.29 9.22
C GLY A 472 -15.19 58.74 7.80
N LEU A 473 -14.48 57.64 7.53
CA LEU A 473 -14.76 56.82 6.35
C LEU A 473 -15.31 55.49 6.84
N GLY A 474 -16.60 55.27 6.61
CA GLY A 474 -17.26 54.01 6.90
C GLY A 474 -16.56 52.87 6.18
N PHE A 475 -15.57 52.26 6.83
CA PHE A 475 -15.25 50.86 6.63
C PHE A 475 -16.36 50.06 7.32
N GLU A 476 -17.57 50.16 6.77
CA GLU A 476 -18.56 49.11 6.99
C GLU A 476 -17.90 47.80 6.56
N ALA A 477 -18.25 46.72 7.26
CA ALA A 477 -17.80 45.35 7.01
C ALA A 477 -17.86 44.90 5.53
N GLY A 478 -18.48 45.66 4.62
CA GLY A 478 -18.55 45.42 3.19
C GLY A 478 -17.29 45.68 2.35
N LEU A 479 -16.22 46.31 2.87
CA LEU A 479 -14.95 46.52 2.13
C LEU A 479 -13.82 45.56 2.54
N ILE A 480 -13.97 44.82 3.63
CA ILE A 480 -13.05 43.76 4.05
C ILE A 480 -13.39 42.39 3.42
N VAL A 481 -14.67 42.10 3.17
CA VAL A 481 -15.10 40.90 2.42
C VAL A 481 -14.49 40.80 1.00
N PRO A 482 -14.36 41.90 0.22
CA PRO A 482 -13.61 41.90 -1.03
C PRO A 482 -12.10 41.72 -0.86
N LEU A 483 -11.50 42.12 0.27
CA LEU A 483 -10.07 41.94 0.54
C LEU A 483 -9.75 40.47 0.84
N ILE A 484 -10.62 39.81 1.61
CA ILE A 484 -10.67 38.35 1.80
C ILE A 484 -10.91 37.65 0.44
N GLY A 485 -11.80 38.19 -0.41
CA GLY A 485 -12.03 37.71 -1.78
C GLY A 485 -10.85 37.89 -2.76
N LEU A 486 -10.06 38.96 -2.60
CA LEU A 486 -8.83 39.20 -3.39
C LEU A 486 -7.67 38.31 -2.94
N LEU A 487 -7.58 37.99 -1.64
CA LEU A 487 -6.66 36.97 -1.11
C LEU A 487 -7.01 35.57 -1.68
N ARG A 488 -8.29 35.20 -1.75
CA ARG A 488 -8.77 33.95 -2.39
C ARG A 488 -8.35 33.79 -3.86
N ARG A 489 -8.42 34.86 -4.67
CA ARG A 489 -8.08 34.80 -6.12
C ARG A 489 -6.59 34.59 -6.41
N ARG A 490 -5.69 34.90 -5.46
CA ARG A 490 -4.25 34.68 -5.63
C ARG A 490 -3.79 33.29 -5.17
N LEU A 491 -4.44 32.69 -4.17
CA LEU A 491 -4.16 31.32 -3.73
C LEU A 491 -4.58 30.29 -4.80
N ARG A 492 -5.78 30.45 -5.38
CA ARG A 492 -6.30 29.54 -6.42
C ARG A 492 -5.54 29.57 -7.75
N ARG A 493 -4.76 30.62 -8.01
CA ARG A 493 -3.92 30.74 -9.22
C ARG A 493 -2.57 30.04 -9.10
N ARG A 494 -2.16 29.60 -7.90
CA ARG A 494 -0.94 28.80 -7.70
C ARG A 494 -1.21 27.30 -7.68
N SER A 495 -2.45 26.84 -7.45
CA SER A 495 -2.82 25.43 -7.37
C SER A 495 -3.37 24.82 -8.67
N GLY A 496 -2.93 25.31 -9.84
CA GLY A 496 -3.08 24.65 -11.14
C GLY A 496 -4.37 23.86 -11.39
N SER A 497 -5.54 24.48 -11.31
CA SER A 497 -6.77 23.91 -11.88
C SER A 497 -7.72 25.03 -12.32
N GLU A 498 -7.69 25.33 -13.62
CA GLU A 498 -8.81 26.06 -14.24
C GLU A 498 -9.90 25.03 -14.61
N PRO A 499 -11.16 25.28 -14.26
CA PRO A 499 -12.26 24.46 -14.74
C PRO A 499 -12.63 24.89 -16.16
N THR A 500 -12.58 23.95 -17.10
CA THR A 500 -13.39 23.96 -18.33
C THR A 500 -14.52 22.96 -18.20
#